data_AF-A0A951MF48-F1
#
_entry.id   AF-A0A951MF48-F1
#
_cell.length_a   1.000
_cell.length_b   1.000
_cell.length_c   1.000
_cell.angle_alpha   90.00
_cell.angle_beta   90.00
_cell.angle_gamma   90.00
#
_symmetry.space_group_name_H-M   'P 1'
#
loop_
_entity.id
_entity.type
_entity.pdbx_description
1 polymer ?
#
loop_
_entity_poly.entity_id
_entity_poly.type
_entity_poly.pdbx_seq_one_letter_code
_entity_poly.pdbx_strand_id
1 'polypeptide(L)'
;MAKNTDEKVMSLVEEELKKNPGTSTEELYEKAKGASPAIGKLTLRQFNARYPLQVKRRAGGRRKGRSRKTAKAAPKRRKSSASGDGREAVRDAFLRFATDMAGAEQRGQLVKVLASVDRYVDEVMKATGR
;
A
#
# COMPACT_ATOMS: atom_id res chain seq x y z
N MET A 1 -18.44 8.94 31.03
CA MET A 1 -17.31 8.24 31.69
C MET A 1 -16.66 7.17 30.79
N ALA A 2 -16.50 7.39 29.48
CA ALA A 2 -15.97 6.36 28.54
C ALA A 2 -14.52 6.58 28.08
N LYS A 3 -13.95 7.76 28.32
CA LYS A 3 -12.62 8.15 27.80
C LYS A 3 -11.48 7.35 28.45
N ASN A 4 -11.58 7.09 29.75
CA ASN A 4 -10.49 6.46 30.52
C ASN A 4 -10.28 4.98 30.17
N THR A 5 -11.34 4.26 29.77
CA THR A 5 -11.22 2.87 29.31
C THR A 5 -10.62 2.78 27.92
N ASP A 6 -11.03 3.67 27.00
CA ASP A 6 -10.54 3.69 25.63
C ASP A 6 -9.05 4.06 25.57
N GLU A 7 -8.58 4.96 26.45
CA GLU A 7 -7.17 5.36 26.53
C GLU A 7 -6.27 4.22 27.01
N LYS A 8 -6.69 3.44 28.03
CA LYS A 8 -5.95 2.27 28.52
C LYS A 8 -5.82 1.17 27.47
N VAL A 9 -6.87 0.98 26.67
CA VAL A 9 -6.86 0.03 25.55
C VAL A 9 -5.91 0.52 24.46
N MET A 10 -5.95 1.82 24.17
CA MET A 10 -5.06 2.42 23.18
C MET A 10 -3.59 2.26 23.57
N SER A 11 -3.22 2.50 24.84
CA SER A 11 -1.84 2.33 25.30
C SER A 11 -1.38 0.87 25.24
N LEU A 12 -2.23 -0.10 25.60
CA LEU A 12 -1.90 -1.52 25.53
C LEU A 12 -1.67 -1.97 24.08
N VAL A 13 -2.55 -1.54 23.17
CA VAL A 13 -2.40 -1.82 21.73
C VAL A 13 -1.17 -1.11 21.15
N GLU A 14 -0.84 0.10 21.61
CA GLU A 14 0.38 0.82 21.22
C GLU A 14 1.64 0.07 21.65
N GLU A 15 1.70 -0.44 22.88
CA GLU A 15 2.83 -1.24 23.37
C GLU A 15 2.99 -2.55 22.59
N GLU A 16 1.89 -3.26 22.31
CA GLU A 16 1.93 -4.52 21.56
C GLU A 16 2.33 -4.33 20.11
N LEU A 17 1.82 -3.29 19.45
CA LEU A 17 2.21 -2.95 18.08
C LEU A 17 3.63 -2.40 17.98
N LYS A 18 4.15 -1.76 19.05
CA LYS A 18 5.55 -1.31 19.10
C LYS A 18 6.51 -2.48 19.30
N LYS A 19 6.14 -3.47 20.11
CA LYS A 19 6.93 -4.70 20.31
C LYS A 19 6.89 -5.59 19.07
N ASN A 20 5.71 -5.75 18.45
CA ASN A 20 5.52 -6.60 17.29
C ASN A 20 4.64 -5.90 16.23
N PRO A 21 5.24 -5.26 15.20
CA PRO A 21 4.46 -4.52 14.19
C PRO A 21 3.59 -5.42 13.28
N GLY A 22 3.81 -6.73 13.30
CA GLY A 22 3.13 -7.74 12.48
C GLY A 22 2.07 -8.59 13.18
N THR A 23 1.71 -8.31 14.44
CA THR A 23 0.68 -9.08 15.16
C THR A 23 -0.66 -9.04 14.43
N SER A 24 -1.34 -10.19 14.44
CA SER A 24 -2.66 -10.32 13.82
C SER A 24 -3.69 -9.49 14.60
N THR A 25 -4.66 -8.91 13.89
CA THR A 25 -5.74 -8.13 14.51
C THR A 25 -6.62 -8.97 15.44
N GLU A 26 -6.64 -10.29 15.25
CA GLU A 26 -7.35 -11.24 16.09
C GLU A 26 -6.68 -11.42 17.45
N GLU A 27 -5.35 -11.53 17.48
CA GLU A 27 -4.57 -11.65 18.72
C GLU A 27 -4.67 -10.38 19.57
N LEU A 28 -4.62 -9.21 18.92
CA LEU A 28 -4.82 -7.92 19.58
C LEU A 28 -6.25 -7.79 20.14
N TYR A 29 -7.24 -8.36 19.47
CA TYR A 29 -8.63 -8.30 19.90
C TYR A 29 -8.89 -9.19 21.12
N GLU A 30 -8.37 -10.43 21.13
CA GLU A 30 -8.51 -11.34 22.28
C GLU A 30 -7.83 -10.78 23.55
N LYS A 31 -6.62 -10.24 23.40
CA LYS A 31 -5.93 -9.59 24.53
C LYS A 31 -6.64 -8.34 25.02
N ALA A 32 -7.18 -7.54 24.11
CA ALA A 32 -7.94 -6.35 24.46
C ALA A 32 -9.27 -6.72 25.13
N LYS A 33 -9.95 -7.78 24.69
CA LYS A 33 -11.19 -8.30 25.29
C LYS A 33 -11.00 -8.69 26.75
N GLY A 34 -9.83 -9.23 27.12
CA GLY A 34 -9.46 -9.49 28.51
C GLY A 34 -9.25 -8.22 29.34
N ALA A 35 -8.82 -7.12 28.72
CA ALA A 35 -8.55 -5.85 29.40
C ALA A 35 -9.79 -4.95 29.57
N SER A 36 -10.81 -5.08 28.71
CA SER A 36 -12.08 -4.37 28.91
C SER A 36 -13.29 -5.04 28.27
N PRO A 37 -14.39 -5.23 29.03
CA PRO A 37 -15.64 -5.80 28.51
C PRO A 37 -16.31 -4.89 27.46
N ALA A 38 -15.94 -3.61 27.38
CA ALA A 38 -16.43 -2.68 26.37
C ALA A 38 -15.94 -3.03 24.95
N ILE A 39 -14.80 -3.71 24.84
CA ILE A 39 -14.23 -4.12 23.55
C ILE A 39 -14.93 -5.34 23.00
N GLY A 40 -15.38 -6.25 23.86
CA GLY A 40 -16.16 -7.42 23.46
C GLY A 40 -17.49 -7.08 22.79
N LYS A 41 -17.96 -5.83 22.91
CA LYS A 41 -19.14 -5.31 22.19
C LYS A 41 -18.82 -4.79 20.78
N LEU A 42 -17.55 -4.63 20.43
CA LEU A 42 -17.09 -4.12 19.15
C LEU A 42 -16.77 -5.28 18.22
N THR A 43 -17.09 -5.14 16.93
CA THR A 43 -16.63 -6.12 15.94
C THR A 43 -15.13 -5.99 15.70
N LEU A 44 -14.47 -7.06 15.25
CA LEU A 44 -13.05 -7.06 14.84
C LEU A 44 -12.70 -5.88 13.92
N ARG A 45 -13.61 -5.55 12.99
CA ARG A 45 -13.47 -4.41 12.08
C ARG A 45 -13.52 -3.06 12.81
N GLN A 46 -14.43 -2.89 13.77
CA GLN A 46 -14.55 -1.67 14.56
C GLN A 46 -13.36 -1.50 15.51
N PHE A 47 -12.87 -2.59 16.12
CA PHE A 47 -11.67 -2.60 16.93
C PHE A 47 -10.44 -2.18 16.13
N ASN A 48 -10.23 -2.81 14.95
CA ASN A 48 -9.14 -2.46 14.04
C ASN A 48 -9.15 -0.97 13.65
N ALA A 49 -10.32 -0.44 13.28
CA ALA A 49 -10.47 0.96 12.89
C ALA A 49 -10.20 1.96 14.04
N ARG A 50 -10.51 1.57 15.30
CA ARG A 50 -10.40 2.43 16.48
C ARG A 50 -9.01 2.44 17.10
N TYR A 51 -8.35 1.29 17.26
CA TYR A 51 -7.07 1.22 17.97
C TYR A 51 -5.90 0.93 17.03
N PRO A 52 -5.74 -0.30 16.47
CA PRO A 52 -4.53 -0.64 15.70
C PRO A 52 -4.27 0.29 14.51
N LEU A 53 -5.32 0.66 13.77
CA LEU A 53 -5.17 1.53 12.61
C LEU A 53 -4.74 2.95 12.98
N GLN A 54 -5.18 3.47 14.12
CA GLN A 54 -4.79 4.80 14.59
C GLN A 54 -3.31 4.83 14.99
N VAL A 55 -2.87 3.79 15.69
CA VAL A 55 -1.46 3.61 16.07
C VAL A 55 -0.57 3.52 14.82
N LYS A 56 -0.94 2.67 13.86
CA LYS A 56 -0.21 2.53 12.59
C LYS A 56 -0.18 3.83 11.78
N ARG A 57 -1.26 4.64 11.80
CA ARG A 57 -1.28 5.97 11.17
C ARG A 57 -0.40 7.01 11.87
N ARG A 58 -0.28 6.93 13.20
CA ARG A 58 0.63 7.79 13.98
C ARG A 58 2.09 7.40 13.73
N ALA A 59 2.40 6.10 13.77
CA ALA A 59 3.75 5.57 13.54
C ALA A 59 4.23 5.77 12.09
N GLY A 60 3.35 5.58 11.11
CA GLY A 60 3.67 5.67 9.69
C GLY A 60 3.87 7.08 9.12
N GLY A 61 3.85 8.12 9.97
CA GLY A 61 3.94 9.50 9.53
C GLY A 61 2.65 9.97 8.86
N ARG A 62 2.08 11.04 9.40
CA ARG A 62 0.90 11.73 8.87
C ARG A 62 1.19 12.18 7.44
N ARG A 63 0.78 11.40 6.42
CA ARG A 63 0.76 11.85 5.02
C ARG A 63 -0.14 13.09 4.97
N LYS A 64 0.50 14.26 5.02
CA LYS A 64 -0.11 15.59 5.03
C LYS A 64 -1.13 15.65 3.89
N GLY A 65 -2.37 15.97 4.27
CA GLY A 65 -3.55 15.80 3.44
C GLY A 65 -3.39 16.35 2.04
N ARG A 66 -3.84 15.56 1.08
CA ARG A 66 -4.21 15.98 -0.27
C ARG A 66 -5.21 17.12 -0.12
N SER A 67 -4.72 18.35 -0.25
CA SER A 67 -5.53 19.57 -0.35
C SER A 67 -6.51 19.37 -1.50
N ARG A 68 -7.81 19.26 -1.18
CA ARG A 68 -8.88 19.51 -2.14
C ARG A 68 -8.89 21.02 -2.40
N LYS A 69 -8.08 21.47 -3.36
CA LYS A 69 -8.32 22.73 -4.05
C LYS A 69 -8.58 22.43 -5.51
N THR A 70 -9.86 22.55 -5.84
CA THR A 70 -10.37 22.85 -7.17
C THR A 70 -9.58 24.03 -7.77
N ALA A 71 -8.81 23.77 -8.82
CA ALA A 71 -8.51 24.74 -9.89
C ALA A 71 -7.77 24.00 -11.00
N LYS A 72 -8.29 24.13 -12.23
CA LYS A 72 -7.69 23.64 -13.47
C LYS A 72 -6.24 24.10 -13.57
N ALA A 73 -5.30 23.15 -13.71
CA ALA A 73 -3.97 23.43 -14.24
C ALA A 73 -3.36 22.13 -14.81
N ALA A 74 -2.93 22.23 -16.06
CA ALA A 74 -2.21 21.32 -16.96
C ALA A 74 -1.53 20.05 -16.38
N PRO A 75 -1.40 18.96 -17.19
CA PRO A 75 -0.75 17.73 -16.75
C PRO A 75 0.77 17.93 -16.66
N LYS A 76 1.24 18.43 -15.53
CA LYS A 76 2.67 18.41 -15.21
C LYS A 76 3.03 16.99 -14.78
N ARG A 77 3.53 16.19 -15.74
CA ARG A 77 4.16 14.88 -15.50
C ARG A 77 5.12 15.01 -14.33
N ARG A 78 4.73 14.47 -13.17
CA ARG A 78 5.57 14.45 -11.98
C ARG A 78 6.62 13.37 -12.17
N LYS A 79 7.83 13.81 -12.51
CA LYS A 79 9.05 13.00 -12.42
C LYS A 79 9.33 12.77 -10.93
N SER A 80 8.98 11.61 -10.41
CA SER A 80 9.19 11.22 -9.01
C SER A 80 10.53 10.53 -8.84
N SER A 81 11.42 11.18 -8.09
CA SER A 81 12.49 10.61 -7.26
C SER A 81 13.31 9.43 -7.80
N ALA A 82 14.58 9.75 -8.08
CA ALA A 82 15.67 8.96 -8.67
C ALA A 82 16.09 7.66 -7.96
N SER A 83 15.21 6.98 -7.22
CA SER A 83 15.48 5.65 -6.64
C SER A 83 14.33 4.66 -6.78
N GLY A 84 13.14 5.12 -7.22
CA GLY A 84 12.01 4.28 -7.62
C GLY A 84 11.84 4.14 -9.14
N ASP A 85 12.48 5.02 -9.91
CA ASP A 85 12.28 5.21 -11.36
C ASP A 85 12.60 3.95 -12.17
N GLY A 86 13.71 3.28 -11.84
CA GLY A 86 14.13 2.07 -12.56
C GLY A 86 13.21 0.87 -12.32
N ARG A 87 12.77 0.65 -11.08
CA ARG A 87 11.87 -0.47 -10.76
C ARG A 87 10.47 -0.23 -11.34
N GLU A 88 10.02 1.01 -11.35
CA GLU A 88 8.74 1.41 -11.94
C GLU A 88 8.78 1.28 -13.47
N ALA A 89 9.87 1.71 -14.11
CA ALA A 89 10.08 1.51 -15.56
C ALA A 89 10.12 0.03 -15.96
N VAL A 90 10.85 -0.80 -15.20
CA VAL A 90 10.87 -2.26 -15.39
C VAL A 90 9.46 -2.84 -15.25
N ARG A 91 8.74 -2.43 -14.20
CA ARG A 91 7.37 -2.89 -13.95
C ARG A 91 6.44 -2.53 -15.11
N ASP A 92 6.52 -1.30 -15.61
CA ASP A 92 5.68 -0.83 -16.72
C ASP A 92 5.98 -1.59 -18.01
N ALA A 93 7.26 -1.88 -18.31
CA ALA A 93 7.64 -2.67 -19.46
C ALA A 93 7.09 -4.11 -19.39
N PHE A 94 7.19 -4.76 -18.24
CA PHE A 94 6.63 -6.11 -18.03
C PHE A 94 5.10 -6.14 -18.16
N LEU A 95 4.40 -5.13 -17.65
CA LEU A 95 2.93 -5.06 -17.77
C LEU A 95 2.47 -4.87 -19.22
N ARG A 96 3.20 -4.07 -20.00
CA ARG A 96 2.93 -3.90 -21.44
C ARG A 96 3.18 -5.20 -22.20
N PHE A 97 4.33 -5.84 -21.97
CA PHE A 97 4.65 -7.13 -22.58
C PHE A 97 3.58 -8.20 -22.26
N ALA A 98 3.15 -8.29 -21.00
CA ALA A 98 2.09 -9.22 -20.60
C ALA A 98 0.74 -8.92 -21.28
N THR A 99 0.43 -7.64 -21.51
CA THR A 99 -0.78 -7.21 -22.21
C THR A 99 -0.74 -7.60 -23.69
N ASP A 100 0.40 -7.39 -24.35
CA ASP A 100 0.61 -7.78 -25.75
C ASP A 100 0.58 -9.30 -25.93
N MET A 101 1.15 -10.05 -24.97
CA MET A 101 1.05 -11.52 -24.93
C MET A 101 -0.38 -11.99 -24.71
N ALA A 102 -1.15 -11.34 -23.83
CA ALA A 102 -2.54 -11.70 -23.56
C ALA A 102 -3.47 -11.36 -24.74
N GLY A 103 -3.16 -10.32 -25.51
CA GLY A 103 -3.90 -9.96 -26.72
C GLY A 103 -3.51 -10.76 -27.97
N ALA A 104 -2.42 -11.54 -27.91
CA ALA A 104 -1.96 -12.38 -29.00
C ALA A 104 -2.70 -13.74 -28.99
N GLU A 105 -3.84 -13.80 -29.67
CA GLU A 105 -4.64 -15.03 -29.75
C GLU A 105 -4.04 -16.08 -30.70
N GLN A 106 -3.25 -15.65 -31.68
CA GLN A 106 -2.66 -16.53 -32.70
C GLN A 106 -1.15 -16.76 -32.48
N ARG A 107 -0.68 -17.98 -32.80
CA ARG A 107 0.75 -18.36 -32.72
C ARG A 107 1.68 -17.38 -33.45
N GLY A 108 1.27 -16.88 -34.62
CA GLY A 108 2.06 -15.90 -35.38
C GLY A 108 2.17 -14.52 -34.69
N GLN A 109 1.16 -14.13 -33.92
CA GLN A 109 1.19 -12.88 -33.13
C GLN A 109 2.10 -13.03 -31.91
N LEU A 110 2.03 -14.18 -31.23
CA LEU A 110 2.95 -14.52 -30.13
C LEU A 110 4.42 -14.45 -30.58
N VAL A 111 4.74 -15.00 -31.75
CA VAL A 111 6.10 -14.94 -32.31
C VAL A 111 6.52 -13.49 -32.60
N LYS A 112 5.61 -12.63 -33.06
CA LYS A 112 5.90 -11.19 -33.27
C LYS A 112 6.16 -10.45 -31.96
N VAL A 113 5.41 -10.76 -30.90
CA VAL A 113 5.63 -10.18 -29.57
C VAL A 113 6.98 -10.64 -29.01
N LEU A 114 7.33 -11.92 -29.17
CA LEU A 114 8.64 -12.45 -28.77
C LEU A 114 9.79 -11.84 -29.58
N ALA A 115 9.62 -11.66 -30.88
CA ALA A 115 10.62 -11.03 -31.75
C ALA A 115 10.82 -9.54 -31.44
N SER A 116 9.91 -8.91 -30.70
CA SER A 116 10.00 -7.50 -30.30
C SER A 116 10.38 -7.29 -28.83
N VAL A 117 10.84 -8.35 -28.14
CA VAL A 117 11.29 -8.27 -26.73
C VAL A 117 12.40 -7.23 -26.55
N ASP A 118 13.34 -7.12 -27.50
CA ASP A 118 14.44 -6.16 -27.42
C ASP A 118 13.94 -4.72 -27.28
N ARG A 119 12.80 -4.37 -27.90
CA ARG A 119 12.19 -3.05 -27.76
C ARG A 119 11.79 -2.74 -26.31
N TYR A 120 11.26 -3.73 -25.60
CA TYR A 120 10.89 -3.58 -24.19
C TYR A 120 12.12 -3.41 -23.30
N VAL A 121 13.20 -4.13 -23.63
CA VAL A 121 14.50 -4.02 -22.94
C VAL A 121 15.09 -2.63 -23.18
N ASP A 122 15.09 -2.13 -24.41
CA ASP A 122 15.58 -0.80 -24.76
C ASP A 122 14.83 0.32 -24.04
N GLU A 123 13.50 0.20 -23.92
CA GLU A 123 12.68 1.14 -23.16
C GLU A 123 13.08 1.18 -21.68
N VAL A 124 13.38 0.02 -21.08
CA VAL A 124 13.86 -0.10 -19.70
C VAL A 124 15.27 0.46 -19.54
N MET A 125 16.19 0.13 -20.44
CA MET A 125 17.58 0.62 -20.40
C MET A 125 17.62 2.14 -20.50
N LYS A 126 16.86 2.71 -21.45
CA LYS A 126 16.71 4.15 -21.62
C LYS A 126 16.07 4.84 -20.40
N ALA A 127 15.08 4.21 -19.77
CA ALA A 127 14.42 4.75 -18.58
C ALA A 127 15.28 4.64 -17.31
N THR A 128 16.14 3.62 -17.22
CA THR A 128 17.06 3.40 -16.10
C THR A 128 18.38 4.15 -16.25
N GLY A 129 18.63 4.76 -17.41
CA GLY A 129 19.84 5.53 -17.71
C GLY A 129 21.08 4.64 -17.87
N ARG A 130 20.89 3.40 -18.32
CA ARG A 130 21.96 2.45 -18.64
C ARG A 130 22.08 2.22 -20.14
#